data_AF-A0A399YT01-F1
#
_entry.id   AF-A0A399YT01-F1
#
_cell.length_a   1.000
_cell.length_b   1.000
_cell.length_c   1.000
_cell.angle_alpha   90.00
_cell.angle_beta   90.00
_cell.angle_gamma   90.00
#
_symmetry.space_group_name_H-M   'P 1'
#
loop_
_entity.id
_entity.type
_entity.pdbx_description
1 polymer ?
#
loop_
_entity_poly.entity_id
_entity_poly.type
_entity_poly.pdbx_seq_one_letter_code
_entity_poly.pdbx_strand_id
1 'polypeptide(L)'
;MLGDELGGLVQQLPRGLIAVTCIAGLLWVALMIFFAVIRPSRRRRAAEANALTSSALARLTPDAPSPYTAPPDLPDLDLLMDSHAAPEPAAAPKATSTHDLPPVAAIGAPRRLGSADVRLSDGSTTHAEEQMVVLRDPRDGKLMVQIGDVAYKSFAGAAKARETFKTLLHELGVSLNPNATGPLPAQPATTTRTMPAAAPPPPSPTGDGSLPGDLPRFNELRDEIKSRGAFRPHKVESPAIPELNIAGSIESYLQYKLQFAPEFQRRGIHVRPAPGGGVRIEADGRFFDAVSDVDDPDVQAFIRSAIEEWQSRQ
;
A
#
# COMPACT_ATOMS: atom_id res chain seq x y z
N MET A 1 -50.83 35.35 15.85
CA MET A 1 -50.84 34.67 17.16
C MET A 1 -49.62 33.78 17.39
N LEU A 2 -49.03 33.08 16.40
CA LEU A 2 -47.77 32.35 16.61
C LEU A 2 -46.52 33.25 16.82
N GLY A 3 -46.53 34.49 16.31
CA GLY A 3 -45.36 35.38 16.38
C GLY A 3 -45.05 35.92 17.78
N ASP A 4 -46.08 36.14 18.60
CA ASP A 4 -45.91 36.77 19.92
C ASP A 4 -45.40 35.78 20.98
N GLU A 5 -45.74 34.49 20.86
CA GLU A 5 -45.23 33.46 21.79
C GLU A 5 -43.75 33.10 21.52
N LEU A 6 -43.30 33.20 20.27
CA LEU A 6 -41.90 32.98 19.90
C LEU A 6 -40.96 34.09 20.42
N GLY A 7 -41.45 35.33 20.53
CA GLY A 7 -40.65 36.45 21.04
C GLY A 7 -40.23 36.30 22.51
N GLY A 8 -41.12 35.76 23.34
CA GLY A 8 -40.85 35.53 24.77
C GLY A 8 -39.81 34.44 25.01
N LEU A 9 -39.83 33.38 24.18
CA LEU A 9 -38.91 32.25 24.29
C LEU A 9 -37.47 32.64 23.92
N VAL A 10 -37.30 33.57 22.97
CA VAL A 10 -35.98 34.08 22.56
C VAL A 10 -35.34 34.96 23.64
N GLN A 11 -36.12 35.69 24.45
CA GLN A 11 -35.57 36.50 25.55
C GLN A 11 -35.11 35.66 26.75
N GLN A 12 -35.64 34.45 26.91
CA GLN A 12 -35.31 33.57 28.04
C GLN A 12 -34.03 32.74 27.81
N LEU A 13 -33.56 32.66 26.57
CA LEU A 13 -32.33 31.96 26.22
C LEU A 13 -31.11 32.77 26.67
N PRO A 14 -30.08 32.14 27.28
CA PRO A 14 -28.85 32.81 27.63
C PRO A 14 -28.24 33.46 26.39
N ARG A 15 -27.90 34.75 26.45
CA ARG A 15 -27.34 35.51 25.31
C ARG A 15 -26.15 34.81 24.65
N GLY A 16 -25.36 34.06 25.43
CA GLY A 16 -24.25 33.25 24.92
C GLY A 16 -24.67 32.14 23.95
N LEU A 17 -25.82 31.49 24.19
CA LEU A 17 -26.29 30.38 23.35
C LEU A 17 -26.78 30.87 21.98
N ILE A 18 -27.38 32.06 21.93
CA ILE A 18 -27.74 32.74 20.68
C ILE A 18 -26.48 33.10 19.88
N ALA A 19 -25.45 33.64 20.53
CA ALA A 19 -24.19 33.96 19.86
C ALA A 19 -23.51 32.71 19.27
N VAL A 20 -23.45 31.61 20.03
CA VAL A 20 -22.85 30.34 19.57
C VAL A 20 -23.61 29.74 18.39
N THR A 21 -24.94 29.73 18.44
CA THR A 21 -25.77 29.22 17.33
C THR A 21 -25.65 30.08 16.08
N CYS A 22 -25.59 31.41 16.21
CA CYS A 22 -25.34 32.32 15.09
C CYS A 22 -23.96 32.09 14.45
N ILE A 23 -22.90 31.95 15.26
CA ILE A 23 -21.54 31.69 14.74
C ILE A 23 -21.50 30.34 14.01
N ALA A 24 -22.10 29.29 14.60
CA ALA A 24 -22.17 27.97 13.96
C ALA A 24 -22.93 28.02 12.63
N GLY A 25 -24.05 28.76 12.57
CA GLY A 25 -24.80 28.96 11.34
C GLY A 25 -24.00 29.65 10.24
N LEU A 26 -23.26 30.73 10.58
CA LEU A 26 -22.40 31.43 9.62
C LEU A 26 -21.25 30.55 9.12
N LEU A 27 -20.63 29.77 10.02
CA LEU A 27 -19.56 28.83 9.66
C LEU A 27 -20.07 27.76 8.68
N TRP A 28 -21.29 27.26 8.89
CA TRP A 28 -21.90 26.26 8.02
C TRP A 28 -22.23 26.83 6.63
N VAL A 29 -22.76 28.05 6.56
CA VAL A 29 -23.01 28.75 5.28
C VAL A 29 -21.69 29.02 4.53
N ALA A 30 -20.64 29.48 5.23
CA ALA A 30 -19.33 29.69 4.62
C ALA A 30 -18.74 28.39 4.05
N LEU A 31 -18.92 27.27 4.75
CA LEU A 31 -18.49 25.95 4.31
C LEU A 31 -19.28 25.49 3.07
N MET A 32 -20.60 25.70 3.04
CA MET A 32 -21.41 25.41 1.84
C MET A 32 -20.98 26.25 0.63
N ILE A 33 -20.70 27.55 0.81
CA ILE A 33 -20.17 28.41 -0.26
C ILE A 33 -18.80 27.90 -0.74
N PHE A 34 -17.91 27.52 0.19
CA PHE A 34 -16.60 26.96 -0.15
C PHE A 34 -16.74 25.67 -0.99
N PHE A 35 -17.62 24.75 -0.60
CA PHE A 35 -17.85 23.51 -1.35
C PHE A 35 -18.53 23.74 -2.69
N ALA A 36 -19.49 24.66 -2.77
CA ALA A 36 -20.22 24.95 -4.00
C ALA A 36 -19.40 25.75 -5.03
N VAL A 37 -18.47 26.62 -4.60
CA VAL A 37 -17.73 27.51 -5.52
C VAL A 37 -16.30 27.04 -5.76
N ILE A 38 -15.58 26.61 -4.71
CA ILE A 38 -14.14 26.32 -4.80
C ILE A 38 -13.89 24.88 -5.24
N ARG A 39 -14.75 23.92 -4.87
CA ARG A 39 -14.58 22.53 -5.27
C ARG A 39 -14.82 22.27 -6.77
N PRO A 40 -15.85 22.83 -7.43
CA PRO A 40 -16.02 22.63 -8.87
C PRO A 40 -14.99 23.38 -9.72
N SER A 41 -14.51 24.55 -9.28
CA SER A 41 -13.45 25.28 -10.00
C SER A 41 -12.12 24.52 -10.01
N ARG A 42 -11.77 23.83 -8.91
CA ARG A 42 -10.60 22.93 -8.89
C ARG A 42 -10.77 21.73 -9.82
N ARG A 43 -11.98 21.17 -9.93
CA ARG A 43 -12.27 20.08 -10.89
C ARG A 43 -12.18 20.55 -12.35
N ARG A 44 -12.65 21.76 -12.67
CA ARG A 44 -12.52 22.33 -14.02
C ARG A 44 -11.05 22.57 -14.40
N ARG A 45 -10.25 23.14 -13.50
CA ARG A 45 -8.80 23.34 -13.73
C ARG A 45 -8.02 22.03 -13.89
N ALA A 46 -8.40 20.99 -13.14
CA ALA A 46 -7.80 19.65 -13.30
C ALA A 46 -8.19 18.99 -14.63
N ALA A 47 -9.44 19.19 -15.10
CA ALA A 47 -9.89 18.70 -16.39
C ALA A 47 -9.19 19.42 -17.56
N GLU A 48 -9.01 20.73 -17.48
CA GLU A 48 -8.29 21.53 -18.49
C GLU A 48 -6.80 21.15 -18.58
N ALA A 49 -6.13 20.94 -17.44
CA ALA A 49 -4.73 20.50 -17.40
C ALA A 49 -4.54 19.10 -18.02
N ASN A 50 -5.49 18.18 -17.81
CA ASN A 50 -5.46 16.87 -18.44
C ASN A 50 -5.75 16.93 -19.94
N ALA A 51 -6.68 17.79 -20.38
CA ALA A 51 -7.01 17.95 -21.80
C ALA A 51 -5.80 18.49 -22.61
N LEU A 52 -5.03 19.42 -22.05
CA LEU A 52 -3.81 19.94 -22.68
C LEU A 52 -2.71 18.86 -22.79
N THR A 53 -2.63 17.98 -21.80
CA THR A 53 -1.65 16.88 -21.78
C THR A 53 -2.01 15.79 -22.80
N SER A 54 -3.29 15.45 -22.94
CA SER A 54 -3.77 14.50 -23.96
C SER A 54 -3.61 15.04 -25.39
N SER A 55 -3.78 16.34 -25.60
CA SER A 55 -3.62 16.98 -26.91
C SER A 55 -2.15 17.09 -27.34
N ALA A 56 -1.22 17.25 -26.38
CA ALA A 56 0.21 17.28 -26.65
C ALA A 56 0.76 15.90 -27.03
N LEU A 57 0.25 14.83 -26.40
CA LEU A 57 0.69 13.46 -26.73
C LEU A 57 0.18 12.99 -28.10
N ALA A 58 -1.01 13.43 -28.53
CA ALA A 58 -1.58 13.09 -29.83
C ALA A 58 -0.83 13.72 -31.03
N ARG A 59 0.01 14.74 -30.82
CA ARG A 59 0.83 15.36 -31.88
C ARG A 59 2.23 14.75 -32.03
N LEU A 60 2.61 13.79 -31.20
CA LEU A 60 3.91 13.11 -31.27
C LEU A 60 3.83 11.68 -31.80
N THR A 61 2.72 11.26 -32.41
CA THR A 61 2.69 10.11 -33.30
C THR A 61 3.21 10.54 -34.68
N PRO A 62 4.48 10.27 -35.03
CA PRO A 62 4.93 10.39 -36.40
C PRO A 62 4.10 9.46 -37.28
N ASP A 63 3.68 10.01 -38.42
CA ASP A 63 2.97 9.33 -39.50
C ASP A 63 3.75 8.07 -39.88
N ALA A 64 3.20 6.90 -39.58
CA ALA A 64 3.85 5.63 -39.86
C ALA A 64 3.69 5.34 -41.36
N PRO A 65 4.77 5.17 -42.12
CA PRO A 65 4.67 4.78 -43.52
C PRO A 65 4.11 3.35 -43.64
N SER A 66 3.05 3.27 -44.45
CA SER A 66 2.62 2.22 -45.40
C SER A 66 3.26 0.81 -45.36
N PRO A 67 2.49 -0.22 -45.79
CA PRO A 67 2.68 -1.61 -45.40
C PRO A 67 3.95 -2.23 -45.96
N TYR A 68 4.72 -2.85 -45.06
CA TYR A 68 5.81 -3.73 -45.40
C TYR A 68 5.28 -4.97 -46.12
N THR A 69 5.74 -5.11 -47.35
CA THR A 69 5.74 -6.33 -48.15
C THR A 69 6.26 -7.50 -47.32
N ALA A 70 5.50 -8.61 -47.32
CA ALA A 70 5.85 -9.86 -46.67
C ALA A 70 7.25 -10.36 -47.10
N PRO A 71 8.12 -10.78 -46.16
CA PRO A 71 9.30 -11.54 -46.52
C PRO A 71 8.91 -12.95 -46.98
N PRO A 72 9.60 -13.51 -47.98
CA PRO A 72 9.32 -14.84 -48.51
C PRO A 72 9.69 -15.94 -47.51
N ASP A 73 8.79 -16.90 -47.38
CA ASP A 73 8.94 -18.29 -46.92
C ASP A 73 10.33 -18.67 -46.39
N LEU A 74 10.41 -18.85 -45.06
CA LEU A 74 11.42 -19.68 -44.43
C LEU A 74 10.91 -21.13 -44.43
N PRO A 75 11.64 -22.09 -45.03
CA PRO A 75 11.20 -23.47 -45.11
C PRO A 75 11.28 -24.18 -43.74
N ASP A 76 10.15 -24.80 -43.40
CA ASP A 76 9.89 -25.89 -42.46
C ASP A 76 10.96 -26.26 -41.42
N LEU A 77 10.75 -25.81 -40.19
CA LEU A 77 11.29 -26.47 -38.97
C LEU A 77 10.48 -27.71 -38.55
N ASP A 78 9.39 -28.04 -39.25
CA ASP A 78 8.53 -29.20 -38.94
C ASP A 78 9.17 -30.55 -39.34
N LEU A 79 10.30 -30.55 -40.04
CA LEU A 79 11.03 -31.77 -40.44
C LEU A 79 11.94 -32.37 -39.35
N LEU A 80 11.96 -31.79 -38.14
CA LEU A 80 12.87 -32.21 -37.06
C LEU A 80 12.21 -32.89 -35.84
N MET A 81 10.89 -33.11 -35.87
CA MET A 81 10.19 -33.81 -34.77
C MET A 81 9.64 -35.19 -35.13
N ASP A 82 9.68 -35.62 -36.38
CA ASP A 82 9.22 -36.97 -36.77
C ASP A 82 10.38 -37.97 -36.85
N SER A 83 10.66 -38.62 -35.72
CA SER A 83 11.49 -39.83 -35.66
C SER A 83 11.05 -40.73 -34.50
N HIS A 84 9.95 -41.47 -34.68
CA HIS A 84 9.93 -42.92 -34.38
C HIS A 84 8.69 -43.66 -34.94
N ALA A 85 8.99 -44.62 -35.83
CA ALA A 85 8.24 -45.78 -36.35
C ALA A 85 7.30 -46.52 -35.36
N ALA A 86 6.25 -47.30 -35.68
CA ALA A 86 5.59 -47.85 -36.89
C ALA A 86 4.25 -48.57 -36.45
N PRO A 87 3.59 -49.49 -37.20
CA PRO A 87 2.59 -49.25 -38.26
C PRO A 87 1.19 -49.91 -38.04
N GLU A 88 0.28 -49.63 -39.00
CA GLU A 88 -0.85 -50.47 -39.50
C GLU A 88 -2.28 -50.32 -38.90
N PRO A 89 -3.37 -50.68 -39.64
CA PRO A 89 -4.28 -49.69 -40.22
C PRO A 89 -5.78 -49.93 -39.89
N ALA A 90 -6.62 -49.02 -40.40
CA ALA A 90 -8.02 -49.18 -40.79
C ALA A 90 -9.07 -48.33 -40.03
N ALA A 91 -10.05 -47.91 -40.84
CA ALA A 91 -11.34 -47.31 -40.54
C ALA A 91 -11.36 -45.79 -40.28
N ALA A 92 -11.71 -45.08 -41.36
CA ALA A 92 -12.23 -43.71 -41.37
C ALA A 92 -13.45 -43.55 -40.44
N PRO A 93 -13.66 -42.33 -39.93
CA PRO A 93 -14.82 -41.58 -40.42
C PRO A 93 -14.50 -40.15 -40.83
N LYS A 94 -15.25 -39.66 -41.81
CA LYS A 94 -15.28 -38.29 -42.32
C LYS A 94 -15.35 -37.26 -41.17
N ALA A 95 -14.30 -36.46 -41.03
CA ALA A 95 -14.33 -35.22 -40.27
C ALA A 95 -14.76 -34.06 -41.18
N THR A 96 -15.85 -33.41 -40.80
CA THR A 96 -16.35 -32.16 -41.36
C THR A 96 -15.41 -31.04 -40.93
N SER A 97 -14.53 -30.59 -41.83
CA SER A 97 -13.67 -29.43 -41.60
C SER A 97 -14.45 -28.13 -41.82
N THR A 98 -15.29 -27.75 -40.85
CA THR A 98 -15.69 -26.35 -40.67
C THR A 98 -14.63 -25.71 -39.80
N HIS A 99 -13.64 -25.09 -40.44
CA HIS A 99 -12.58 -24.33 -39.80
C HIS A 99 -13.16 -22.98 -39.33
N ASP A 100 -13.94 -23.01 -38.25
CA ASP A 100 -14.27 -21.82 -37.46
C ASP A 100 -13.02 -21.45 -36.65
N LEU A 101 -12.21 -20.58 -37.22
CA LEU A 101 -11.13 -19.92 -36.49
C LEU A 101 -11.78 -19.09 -35.36
N PRO A 102 -11.43 -19.34 -34.09
CA PRO A 102 -11.90 -18.49 -33.01
C PRO A 102 -11.43 -17.06 -33.29
N PRO A 103 -12.31 -16.05 -33.14
CA PRO A 103 -11.93 -14.67 -33.40
C PRO A 103 -10.77 -14.31 -32.47
N VAL A 104 -9.60 -14.05 -33.07
CA VAL A 104 -8.41 -13.56 -32.37
C VAL A 104 -8.81 -12.23 -31.73
N ALA A 105 -9.08 -12.26 -30.43
CA ALA A 105 -9.52 -11.12 -29.66
C ALA A 105 -8.46 -10.01 -29.76
N ALA A 106 -8.86 -8.88 -30.33
CA ALA A 106 -8.00 -7.72 -30.49
C ALA A 106 -7.42 -7.30 -29.13
N ILE A 107 -6.09 -7.41 -29.03
CA ILE A 107 -5.29 -7.03 -27.86
C ILE A 107 -5.39 -5.49 -27.73
N GLY A 108 -6.31 -5.00 -26.90
CA GLY A 108 -6.42 -3.56 -26.65
C GLY A 108 -7.79 -3.05 -26.21
N ALA A 109 -8.85 -3.86 -26.29
CA ALA A 109 -10.13 -3.46 -25.71
C ALA A 109 -10.07 -3.57 -24.17
N PRO A 110 -10.55 -2.57 -23.41
CA PRO A 110 -10.67 -2.69 -21.97
C PRO A 110 -11.56 -3.89 -21.63
N ARG A 111 -10.98 -4.90 -20.99
CA ARG A 111 -11.71 -6.07 -20.53
C ARG A 111 -12.67 -5.58 -19.44
N ARG A 112 -13.97 -5.71 -19.70
CA ARG A 112 -15.00 -5.43 -18.70
C ARG A 112 -14.87 -6.51 -17.63
N LEU A 113 -14.76 -6.10 -16.36
CA LEU A 113 -14.84 -7.07 -15.26
C LEU A 113 -16.23 -7.70 -15.34
N GLY A 114 -16.25 -9.01 -15.49
CA GLY A 114 -17.46 -9.81 -15.60
C GLY A 114 -17.41 -10.95 -14.61
N SER A 115 -18.55 -11.62 -14.43
CA SER A 115 -18.54 -12.94 -13.84
C SER A 115 -17.78 -13.90 -14.73
N ALA A 116 -16.93 -14.73 -14.13
CA ALA A 116 -16.21 -15.78 -14.81
C ALA A 116 -16.29 -17.06 -13.98
N ASP A 117 -16.49 -18.19 -14.66
CA ASP A 117 -16.33 -19.50 -14.03
C ASP A 117 -14.83 -19.76 -13.89
N VAL A 118 -14.34 -19.69 -12.65
CA VAL A 118 -12.94 -19.94 -12.33
C VAL A 118 -12.80 -21.41 -11.96
N ARG A 119 -11.89 -22.11 -12.63
CA ARG A 119 -11.51 -23.46 -12.26
C ARG A 119 -10.49 -23.40 -11.14
N LEU A 120 -10.84 -23.93 -9.98
CA LEU A 120 -9.96 -24.03 -8.82
C LEU A 120 -8.93 -25.15 -9.02
N SER A 121 -7.88 -25.13 -8.20
CA SER A 121 -6.79 -26.12 -8.26
C SER A 121 -7.23 -27.55 -7.91
N ASP A 122 -8.36 -27.70 -7.20
CA ASP A 122 -9.01 -28.97 -6.91
C ASP A 122 -9.81 -29.53 -8.10
N GLY A 123 -9.86 -28.78 -9.21
CA GLY A 123 -10.60 -29.13 -10.42
C GLY A 123 -12.07 -28.71 -10.41
N SER A 124 -12.60 -28.18 -9.30
CA SER A 124 -13.95 -27.64 -9.23
C SER A 124 -14.07 -26.34 -10.00
N THR A 125 -15.25 -26.03 -10.52
CA THR A 125 -15.56 -24.75 -11.15
C THR A 125 -16.48 -23.96 -10.24
N THR A 126 -16.07 -22.76 -9.86
CA THR A 126 -16.87 -21.85 -9.05
C THR A 126 -17.12 -20.58 -9.84
N HIS A 127 -18.39 -20.17 -9.86
CA HIS A 127 -18.79 -18.89 -10.43
C HIS A 127 -18.26 -17.76 -9.54
N ALA A 128 -17.27 -17.01 -10.03
CA ALA A 128 -16.65 -15.90 -9.30
C ALA A 128 -16.94 -14.56 -9.97
N GLU A 129 -17.05 -13.50 -9.17
CA GLU A 129 -17.13 -12.13 -9.67
C GLU A 129 -15.75 -11.49 -9.58
N GLU A 130 -15.23 -10.99 -10.70
CA GLU A 130 -13.96 -10.27 -10.72
C GLU A 130 -14.13 -8.93 -10.00
N GLN A 131 -13.58 -8.80 -8.79
CA GLN A 131 -13.65 -7.56 -8.00
C GLN A 131 -12.52 -6.58 -8.32
N MET A 132 -11.34 -7.10 -8.67
CA MET A 132 -10.11 -6.32 -8.86
C MET A 132 -9.15 -7.07 -9.78
N VAL A 133 -8.50 -6.32 -10.68
CA VAL A 133 -7.39 -6.83 -11.50
C VAL A 133 -6.13 -6.04 -11.18
N VAL A 134 -5.05 -6.75 -10.83
CA VAL A 134 -3.72 -6.14 -10.65
C VAL A 134 -2.92 -6.43 -11.92
N LEU A 135 -2.55 -5.36 -12.62
CA LEU A 135 -1.80 -5.41 -13.87
C LEU A 135 -0.43 -4.79 -13.64
N ARG A 136 0.60 -5.29 -14.35
CA ARG A 136 1.91 -4.64 -14.39
C ARG A 136 2.08 -3.95 -15.75
N ASP A 137 2.33 -2.65 -15.74
CA ASP A 137 2.59 -1.90 -16.97
C ASP A 137 3.96 -2.34 -17.54
N PRO A 138 4.04 -2.86 -18.78
CA PRO A 138 5.29 -3.36 -19.34
C PRO A 138 6.31 -2.25 -19.63
N ARG A 139 5.88 -0.98 -19.70
CA ARG A 139 6.77 0.13 -20.05
C ARG A 139 7.58 0.65 -18.86
N ASP A 140 6.94 0.76 -17.69
CA ASP A 140 7.56 1.31 -16.49
C ASP A 140 7.70 0.28 -15.35
N GLY A 141 7.14 -0.92 -15.51
CA GLY A 141 7.16 -1.99 -14.52
C GLY A 141 6.28 -1.73 -13.30
N LYS A 142 5.52 -0.63 -13.27
CA LYS A 142 4.66 -0.25 -12.15
C LYS A 142 3.37 -1.05 -12.16
N LEU A 143 2.82 -1.25 -10.96
CA LEU A 143 1.53 -1.89 -10.81
C LEU A 143 0.40 -0.88 -11.05
N MET A 144 -0.63 -1.35 -11.74
CA MET A 144 -1.90 -0.67 -11.95
C MET A 144 -3.01 -1.55 -11.37
N VAL A 145 -3.99 -0.93 -10.74
CA VAL A 145 -5.12 -1.65 -10.16
C VAL A 145 -6.39 -1.22 -10.89
N GLN A 146 -7.07 -2.17 -11.52
CA GLN A 146 -8.36 -1.96 -12.14
C GLN A 146 -9.47 -2.38 -11.17
N ILE A 147 -10.40 -1.47 -10.91
CA ILE A 147 -11.57 -1.68 -10.04
C ILE A 147 -12.79 -1.25 -10.84
N GLY A 148 -13.61 -2.21 -11.26
CA GLY A 148 -14.65 -1.98 -12.28
C GLY A 148 -14.05 -1.45 -13.59
N ASP A 149 -14.71 -0.51 -14.25
CA ASP A 149 -14.27 -0.02 -15.56
C ASP A 149 -13.09 0.98 -15.51
N VAL A 150 -12.47 1.19 -14.35
CA VAL A 150 -11.43 2.21 -14.15
C VAL A 150 -10.13 1.61 -13.66
N ALA A 151 -9.06 1.84 -14.41
CA ALA A 151 -7.68 1.50 -14.01
C ALA A 151 -6.99 2.69 -13.32
N TYR A 152 -6.39 2.43 -12.16
CA TYR A 152 -5.68 3.41 -11.35
C TYR A 152 -4.20 3.07 -11.28
N LYS A 153 -3.34 4.00 -11.75
CA LYS A 153 -1.88 3.97 -11.45
C LYS A 153 -1.56 4.51 -10.05
N SER A 154 -2.45 5.33 -9.50
CA SER A 154 -2.34 5.94 -8.17
C SER A 154 -3.73 6.28 -7.64
N PHE A 155 -3.89 6.19 -6.31
CA PHE A 155 -5.16 6.47 -5.63
C PHE A 155 -5.29 7.93 -5.12
N ALA A 156 -4.36 8.82 -5.48
CA ALA A 156 -4.27 10.18 -4.91
C ALA A 156 -5.52 11.07 -5.11
N GLY A 157 -6.44 10.71 -6.00
CA GLY A 157 -7.71 11.43 -6.23
C GLY A 157 -8.98 10.59 -6.06
N ALA A 158 -8.85 9.31 -5.72
CA ALA A 158 -9.93 8.33 -5.77
C ALA A 158 -10.16 7.70 -4.39
N ALA A 159 -10.69 8.49 -3.44
CA ALA A 159 -10.87 8.07 -2.05
C ALA A 159 -11.70 6.78 -1.92
N LYS A 160 -12.79 6.65 -2.70
CA LYS A 160 -13.65 5.46 -2.73
C LYS A 160 -12.89 4.22 -3.22
N ALA A 161 -12.16 4.34 -4.34
CA ALA A 161 -11.37 3.24 -4.90
C ALA A 161 -10.29 2.76 -3.93
N ARG A 162 -9.66 3.69 -3.20
CA ARG A 162 -8.67 3.37 -2.16
C ARG A 162 -9.27 2.59 -0.99
N GLU A 163 -10.48 2.96 -0.56
CA GLU A 163 -11.18 2.27 0.52
C GLU A 163 -11.56 0.85 0.09
N THR A 164 -12.15 0.68 -1.09
CA THR A 164 -12.45 -0.63 -1.67
C THR A 164 -11.18 -1.49 -1.81
N PHE A 165 -10.08 -0.92 -2.30
CA PHE A 165 -8.80 -1.62 -2.40
C PHE A 165 -8.28 -2.11 -1.03
N LYS A 166 -8.38 -1.27 0.01
CA LYS A 166 -7.98 -1.65 1.37
C LYS A 166 -8.83 -2.80 1.92
N THR A 167 -10.14 -2.76 1.71
CA THR A 167 -11.04 -3.83 2.14
C THR A 167 -10.69 -5.15 1.44
N LEU A 168 -10.52 -5.12 0.12
CA LEU A 168 -10.15 -6.31 -0.66
C LEU A 168 -8.78 -6.87 -0.24
N LEU A 169 -7.79 -6.01 0.03
CA LEU A 169 -6.49 -6.46 0.54
C LEU A 169 -6.60 -7.10 1.92
N HIS A 170 -7.46 -6.58 2.79
CA HIS A 170 -7.69 -7.16 4.11
C HIS A 170 -8.35 -8.54 3.99
N GLU A 171 -9.39 -8.67 3.16
CA GLU A 171 -10.05 -9.95 2.88
C GLU A 171 -9.11 -10.99 2.27
N LEU A 172 -8.25 -10.56 1.33
CA LEU A 172 -7.22 -11.41 0.76
C LEU A 172 -6.18 -11.83 1.81
N GLY A 173 -5.77 -10.91 2.68
CA GLY A 173 -4.85 -11.20 3.78
C GLY A 173 -5.38 -12.25 4.76
N VAL A 174 -6.66 -12.15 5.12
CA VAL A 174 -7.35 -13.15 5.94
C VAL A 174 -7.41 -14.50 5.22
N SER A 175 -7.69 -14.49 3.91
CA SER A 175 -7.77 -15.73 3.10
C SER A 175 -6.41 -16.41 2.92
N LEU A 176 -5.33 -15.64 2.81
CA LEU A 176 -3.96 -16.16 2.70
C LEU A 176 -3.42 -16.71 4.02
N ASN A 177 -3.92 -16.21 5.15
CA ASN A 177 -3.55 -16.69 6.47
C ASN A 177 -4.79 -17.09 7.28
N PRO A 178 -5.43 -18.23 6.95
CA PRO A 178 -6.62 -18.69 7.65
C PRO A 178 -6.36 -18.96 9.15
N ASN A 179 -5.09 -19.15 9.54
CA ASN A 179 -4.69 -19.35 10.93
C ASN A 179 -4.54 -18.03 11.72
N ALA A 180 -4.47 -16.86 11.05
CA ALA A 180 -4.42 -15.57 11.73
C ALA A 180 -5.74 -15.18 12.38
N THR A 181 -6.85 -15.85 12.01
CA THR A 181 -8.17 -15.69 12.65
C THR A 181 -8.42 -16.77 13.71
N GLY A 182 -7.37 -17.32 14.32
CA GLY A 182 -7.53 -17.98 15.60
C GLY A 182 -8.18 -17.01 16.60
N PRO A 183 -9.07 -17.48 17.50
CA PRO A 183 -9.58 -16.63 18.57
C PRO A 183 -8.37 -15.95 19.22
N LEU A 184 -8.42 -14.60 19.31
CA LEU A 184 -7.39 -13.82 20.01
C LEU A 184 -7.02 -14.64 21.25
N PRO A 185 -5.75 -15.11 21.39
CA PRO A 185 -5.36 -15.85 22.58
C PRO A 185 -5.80 -14.98 23.75
N ALA A 186 -6.73 -15.53 24.54
CA ALA A 186 -7.30 -14.85 25.69
C ALA A 186 -6.12 -14.22 26.41
N GLN A 187 -6.09 -12.88 26.44
CA GLN A 187 -5.04 -12.13 27.12
C GLN A 187 -4.82 -12.83 28.45
N PRO A 188 -3.63 -13.43 28.69
CA PRO A 188 -3.41 -14.16 29.92
C PRO A 188 -3.67 -13.18 31.04
N ALA A 189 -4.70 -13.49 31.84
CA ALA A 189 -5.08 -12.73 32.99
C ALA A 189 -3.81 -12.39 33.77
N THR A 190 -3.63 -11.11 34.05
CA THR A 190 -2.50 -10.51 34.73
C THR A 190 -2.18 -11.29 36.01
N THR A 191 -1.33 -12.32 35.91
CA THR A 191 -0.80 -13.00 37.08
C THR A 191 0.12 -12.01 37.76
N THR A 192 -0.31 -11.55 38.92
CA THR A 192 0.47 -10.77 39.89
C THR A 192 1.79 -11.48 40.15
N ARG A 193 2.84 -11.08 39.43
CA ARG A 193 4.19 -11.62 39.58
C ARG A 193 4.76 -11.08 40.88
N THR A 194 4.85 -11.96 41.88
CA THR A 194 5.61 -11.75 43.12
C THR A 194 7.04 -11.33 42.76
N MET A 195 7.42 -10.12 43.16
CA MET A 195 8.75 -9.53 42.94
C MET A 195 9.82 -10.35 43.67
N PRO A 196 10.88 -10.82 42.99
CA PRO A 196 12.15 -11.11 43.63
C PRO A 196 12.96 -9.82 43.79
N ALA A 197 13.67 -9.76 44.90
CA ALA A 197 14.59 -8.74 45.38
C ALA A 197 15.40 -7.96 44.33
N ALA A 198 15.28 -6.64 44.42
CA ALA A 198 16.29 -5.60 44.19
C ALA A 198 17.36 -5.87 43.11
N ALA A 199 16.99 -5.61 41.86
CA ALA A 199 17.95 -5.25 40.83
C ALA A 199 18.59 -3.87 41.14
N PRO A 200 19.87 -3.64 40.78
CA PRO A 200 20.52 -2.35 40.94
C PRO A 200 19.76 -1.24 40.22
N PRO A 201 19.77 0.00 40.75
CA PRO A 201 19.02 1.11 40.16
C PRO A 201 19.49 1.37 38.72
N PRO A 202 18.56 1.55 37.77
CA PRO A 202 18.92 1.87 36.39
C PRO A 202 19.68 3.21 36.35
N PRO A 203 20.71 3.34 35.51
CA PRO A 203 21.41 4.60 35.33
C PRO A 203 20.44 5.67 34.84
N SER A 204 20.46 6.84 35.48
CA SER A 204 19.62 7.98 35.13
C SER A 204 19.83 8.39 33.66
N PRO A 205 18.76 8.63 32.88
CA PRO A 205 18.87 9.04 31.49
C PRO A 205 19.59 10.39 31.39
N THR A 206 20.65 10.44 30.57
CA THR A 206 21.44 11.63 30.33
C THR A 206 20.59 12.70 29.60
N GLY A 207 20.24 13.78 30.32
CA GLY A 207 20.00 15.14 29.81
C GLY A 207 18.81 15.41 28.88
N ASP A 208 18.74 14.74 27.74
CA ASP A 208 17.92 15.20 26.60
C ASP A 208 16.70 14.31 26.31
N GLY A 209 16.46 13.29 27.14
CA GLY A 209 15.31 12.37 27.02
C GLY A 209 15.28 11.53 25.73
N SER A 210 16.23 11.74 24.83
CA SER A 210 16.35 11.07 23.54
C SER A 210 17.25 9.85 23.70
N LEU A 211 16.69 8.66 23.52
CA LEU A 211 17.47 7.43 23.53
C LEU A 211 18.21 7.28 22.19
N PRO A 212 19.39 6.64 22.19
CA PRO A 212 20.08 6.30 20.95
C PRO A 212 19.17 5.46 20.05
N GLY A 213 18.98 5.91 18.80
CA GLY A 213 18.12 5.26 17.81
C GLY A 213 16.69 5.81 17.71
N ASP A 214 16.33 6.82 18.50
CA ASP A 214 15.06 7.53 18.31
C ASP A 214 15.10 8.31 16.98
N LEU A 215 14.11 8.12 16.11
CA LEU A 215 14.07 8.87 14.86
C LEU A 215 13.72 10.33 15.17
N PRO A 216 14.28 11.30 14.41
CA PRO A 216 13.86 12.68 14.53
C PRO A 216 12.35 12.77 14.26
N ARG A 217 11.61 13.38 15.20
CA ARG A 217 10.16 13.52 15.07
C ARG A 217 9.86 14.41 13.87
N PHE A 218 9.20 13.86 12.85
CA PHE A 218 8.84 14.57 11.61
C PHE A 218 8.07 15.89 11.82
N ASN A 219 7.44 16.07 12.98
CA ASN A 219 6.76 17.31 13.32
C ASN A 219 7.73 18.50 13.45
N GLU A 220 8.96 18.28 13.92
CA GLU A 220 9.97 19.34 14.06
C GLU A 220 10.44 19.83 12.68
N LEU A 221 10.65 18.93 11.72
CA LEU A 221 10.95 19.30 10.34
C LEU A 221 9.83 20.10 9.69
N ARG A 222 8.57 19.79 10.02
CA ARG A 222 7.42 20.48 9.43
C ARG A 222 7.27 21.92 9.93
N ASP A 223 7.63 22.17 11.18
CA ASP A 223 7.58 23.51 11.76
C ASP A 223 8.74 24.38 11.28
N GLU A 224 9.92 23.79 11.03
CA GLU A 224 11.03 24.51 10.40
C GLU A 224 10.68 24.99 8.98
N ILE A 225 10.02 24.14 8.18
CA ILE A 225 9.61 24.49 6.81
C ILE A 225 8.55 25.61 6.79
N LYS A 226 7.64 25.67 7.76
CA LYS A 226 6.62 26.72 7.84
C LYS A 226 7.17 28.09 8.25
N SER A 227 8.29 28.14 8.95
CA SER A 227 8.89 29.40 9.42
C SER A 227 9.52 30.23 8.28
N ARG A 228 9.82 29.62 7.12
CA ARG A 228 10.47 30.30 5.98
C ARG A 228 9.44 30.82 4.97
N GLY A 229 8.80 31.94 5.34
CA GLY A 229 8.25 33.01 4.48
C GLY A 229 7.64 32.69 3.09
N ALA A 230 6.35 33.00 2.94
CA ALA A 230 5.49 32.72 1.78
C ALA A 230 5.77 33.43 0.44
N PHE A 231 6.92 34.09 0.23
CA PHE A 231 7.06 35.05 -0.89
C PHE A 231 8.29 34.92 -1.80
N ARG A 232 9.03 33.81 -1.80
CA ARG A 232 10.07 33.58 -2.82
C ARG A 232 10.06 32.16 -3.39
N PRO A 233 9.81 31.97 -4.70
CA PRO A 233 10.05 30.70 -5.36
C PRO A 233 11.56 30.49 -5.50
N HIS A 234 12.18 29.87 -4.50
CA HIS A 234 13.53 29.36 -4.68
C HIS A 234 13.47 28.07 -5.51
N LYS A 235 14.36 27.99 -6.50
CA LYS A 235 14.71 26.73 -7.18
C LYS A 235 15.40 25.85 -6.13
N VAL A 236 14.60 25.18 -5.30
CA VAL A 236 15.08 24.28 -4.26
C VAL A 236 15.60 23.05 -4.95
N GLU A 237 16.92 23.02 -5.14
CA GLU A 237 17.66 21.78 -5.27
C GLU A 237 17.29 20.96 -4.04
N SER A 238 16.39 19.98 -4.23
CA SER A 238 15.81 19.24 -3.12
C SER A 238 16.97 18.47 -2.49
N PRO A 239 17.42 18.82 -1.27
CA PRO A 239 18.45 18.02 -0.62
C PRO A 239 17.92 16.59 -0.61
N ALA A 240 18.76 15.64 -1.04
CA ALA A 240 18.39 14.23 -1.09
C ALA A 240 17.70 13.89 0.23
N ILE A 241 16.40 13.54 0.15
CA ILE A 241 15.60 13.24 1.33
C ILE A 241 16.39 12.17 2.08
N PRO A 242 16.84 12.44 3.32
CA PRO A 242 17.60 11.46 4.08
C PRO A 242 16.78 10.18 4.06
N GLU A 243 17.34 9.14 3.43
CA GLU A 243 16.65 7.87 3.35
C GLU A 243 16.36 7.44 4.78
N LEU A 244 15.09 7.22 5.09
CA LEU A 244 14.68 6.86 6.44
C LEU A 244 15.28 5.51 6.75
N ASN A 245 16.42 5.51 7.45
CA ASN A 245 17.14 4.30 7.76
C ASN A 245 16.50 3.63 8.99
N ILE A 246 15.29 3.12 8.79
CA ILE A 246 14.48 2.44 9.82
C ILE A 246 15.30 1.28 10.43
N ALA A 247 16.00 0.52 9.59
CA ALA A 247 16.87 -0.56 10.05
C ALA A 247 17.99 -0.06 10.97
N GLY A 248 18.65 1.04 10.61
CA GLY A 248 19.70 1.67 11.42
C GLY A 248 19.20 2.22 12.76
N SER A 249 17.99 2.79 12.79
CA SER A 249 17.34 3.24 14.02
C SER A 249 16.99 2.08 14.96
N ILE A 250 16.38 1.02 14.41
CA ILE A 250 16.09 -0.21 15.17
C ILE A 250 17.38 -0.84 15.69
N GLU A 251 18.43 -0.92 14.87
CA GLU A 251 19.73 -1.46 15.28
C GLU A 251 20.36 -0.67 16.41
N SER A 252 20.37 0.66 16.31
CA SER A 252 20.92 1.52 17.37
C SER A 252 20.21 1.31 18.71
N TYR A 253 18.88 1.16 18.66
CA TYR A 253 18.08 0.88 19.84
C TYR A 253 18.29 -0.55 20.38
N LEU A 254 18.42 -1.53 19.49
CA LEU A 254 18.70 -2.92 19.85
C LEU A 254 20.08 -3.05 20.51
N GLN A 255 21.11 -2.40 19.97
CA GLN A 255 22.45 -2.34 20.56
C GLN A 255 22.44 -1.66 21.93
N TYR A 256 21.63 -0.63 22.11
CA TYR A 256 21.41 -0.04 23.44
C TYR A 256 20.80 -1.05 24.41
N LYS A 257 19.75 -1.78 24.01
CA LYS A 257 19.13 -2.82 24.85
C LYS A 257 20.09 -3.97 25.19
N LEU A 258 20.96 -4.37 24.25
CA LEU A 258 21.96 -5.41 24.49
C LEU A 258 22.93 -5.04 25.64
N GLN A 259 23.20 -3.76 25.88
CA GLN A 259 24.03 -3.33 27.01
C GLN A 259 23.42 -3.68 28.38
N PHE A 260 22.09 -3.83 28.46
CA PHE A 260 21.36 -4.14 29.69
C PHE A 260 21.01 -5.63 29.84
N ALA A 261 21.26 -6.44 28.80
CA ALA A 261 20.93 -7.85 28.78
C ALA A 261 22.21 -8.69 28.56
N PRO A 262 23.00 -8.94 29.62
CA PRO A 262 24.30 -9.60 29.53
C PRO A 262 24.22 -11.02 28.94
N GLU A 263 23.07 -11.69 29.04
CA GLU A 263 22.83 -12.99 28.40
C GLU A 263 22.89 -12.94 26.86
N PHE A 264 22.56 -11.80 26.25
CA PHE A 264 22.54 -11.63 24.78
C PHE A 264 23.77 -10.90 24.25
N GLN A 265 24.60 -10.27 25.10
CA GLN A 265 25.80 -9.53 24.66
C GLN A 265 26.82 -10.38 23.90
N ARG A 266 26.89 -11.67 24.21
CA ARG A 266 27.81 -12.60 23.53
C ARG A 266 27.26 -13.10 22.20
N ARG A 267 26.01 -12.79 21.90
CA ARG A 267 25.32 -13.21 20.69
C ARG A 267 25.43 -12.11 19.65
N GLY A 268 25.89 -12.48 18.46
CA GLY A 268 26.05 -11.54 17.35
C GLY A 268 24.70 -11.20 16.75
N ILE A 269 23.92 -10.36 17.42
CA ILE A 269 22.56 -9.97 17.02
C ILE A 269 22.64 -8.57 16.39
N HIS A 270 22.27 -8.48 15.11
CA HIS A 270 22.25 -7.24 14.34
C HIS A 270 21.01 -7.15 13.44
N VAL A 271 20.56 -5.94 13.17
CA VAL A 271 19.48 -5.61 12.25
C VAL A 271 20.07 -4.80 11.08
N ARG A 272 19.95 -5.33 9.87
CA ARG A 272 20.51 -4.72 8.64
C ARG A 272 19.42 -4.38 7.62
N PRO A 273 19.60 -3.35 6.78
CA PRO A 273 18.70 -3.10 5.66
C PRO A 273 18.83 -4.22 4.62
N ALA A 274 17.70 -4.73 4.14
CA ALA A 274 17.65 -5.70 3.06
C ALA A 274 17.65 -4.98 1.69
N PRO A 275 18.21 -5.58 0.62
CA PRO A 275 18.31 -4.96 -0.72
C PRO A 275 16.96 -4.63 -1.40
N GLY A 276 15.82 -4.99 -0.78
CA GLY A 276 14.47 -4.62 -1.22
C GLY A 276 13.79 -3.53 -0.38
N GLY A 277 14.52 -2.81 0.48
CA GLY A 277 13.94 -1.81 1.39
C GLY A 277 13.26 -2.43 2.62
N GLY A 278 13.49 -3.71 2.88
CA GLY A 278 13.05 -4.41 4.09
C GLY A 278 14.12 -4.43 5.18
N VAL A 279 13.87 -5.23 6.21
CA VAL A 279 14.78 -5.46 7.33
C VAL A 279 15.24 -6.92 7.31
N ARG A 280 16.53 -7.16 7.52
CA ARG A 280 17.12 -8.50 7.67
C ARG A 280 17.79 -8.60 9.02
N ILE A 281 17.59 -9.72 9.70
CA ILE A 281 18.09 -9.96 11.05
C ILE A 281 19.29 -10.90 10.93
N GLU A 282 20.41 -10.53 11.51
CA GLU A 282 21.58 -11.37 11.67
C GLU A 282 21.62 -11.83 13.12
N ALA A 283 21.54 -13.13 13.39
CA ALA A 283 21.70 -13.69 14.73
C ALA A 283 22.72 -14.82 14.68
N ASP A 284 23.80 -14.67 15.46
CA ASP A 284 24.89 -15.66 15.56
C ASP A 284 25.51 -15.99 14.18
N GLY A 285 25.61 -14.98 13.31
CA GLY A 285 26.17 -15.10 11.96
C GLY A 285 25.24 -15.69 10.91
N ARG A 286 23.98 -15.99 11.27
CA ARG A 286 22.93 -16.43 10.33
C ARG A 286 21.99 -15.28 10.00
N PHE A 287 21.58 -15.19 8.74
CA PHE A 287 20.65 -14.17 8.27
C PHE A 287 19.23 -14.73 8.16
N PHE A 288 18.27 -13.99 8.70
CA PHE A 288 16.85 -14.29 8.72
C PHE A 288 16.10 -13.12 8.10
N ASP A 289 15.08 -13.41 7.28
CA ASP A 289 14.27 -12.38 6.64
C ASP A 289 13.12 -11.92 7.55
N ALA A 290 12.70 -12.72 8.54
CA ALA A 290 11.73 -12.34 9.55
C ALA A 290 12.13 -12.73 10.99
N VAL A 291 11.60 -12.01 11.98
CA VAL A 291 11.82 -12.30 13.42
C VAL A 291 11.30 -13.69 13.79
N SER A 292 10.26 -14.17 13.10
CA SER A 292 9.68 -15.51 13.26
C SER A 292 10.65 -16.63 12.92
N ASP A 293 11.64 -16.36 12.07
CA ASP A 293 12.49 -17.39 11.46
C ASP A 293 13.75 -17.65 12.28
N VAL A 294 13.99 -16.84 13.31
CA VAL A 294 15.14 -16.98 14.21
C VAL A 294 15.01 -18.29 15.01
N ASP A 295 16.03 -19.15 14.89
CA ASP A 295 16.07 -20.49 15.50
C ASP A 295 15.89 -20.49 17.03
N ASP A 296 16.37 -19.43 17.70
CA ASP A 296 16.37 -19.33 19.15
C ASP A 296 15.15 -18.52 19.66
N PRO A 297 14.25 -19.12 20.46
CA PRO A 297 13.04 -18.47 20.93
C PRO A 297 13.30 -17.31 21.90
N ASP A 298 14.40 -17.34 22.66
CA ASP A 298 14.74 -16.29 23.61
C ASP A 298 15.23 -15.04 22.87
N VAL A 299 16.05 -15.21 21.83
CA VAL A 299 16.45 -14.08 20.97
C VAL A 299 15.30 -13.58 20.12
N GLN A 300 14.45 -14.45 19.60
CA GLN A 300 13.23 -14.04 18.92
C GLN A 300 12.36 -13.15 19.84
N ALA A 301 12.14 -13.56 21.09
CA ALA A 301 11.37 -12.81 22.06
C ALA A 301 12.04 -11.47 22.41
N PHE A 302 13.36 -11.47 22.59
CA PHE A 302 14.15 -10.27 22.84
C PHE A 302 14.05 -9.25 21.71
N ILE A 303 14.27 -9.68 20.45
CA ILE A 303 14.16 -8.84 19.26
C ILE A 303 12.74 -8.28 19.12
N ARG A 304 11.71 -9.12 19.30
CA ARG A 304 10.31 -8.68 19.24
C ARG A 304 10.00 -7.61 20.28
N SER A 305 10.43 -7.83 21.53
CA SER A 305 10.26 -6.85 22.61
C SER A 305 11.01 -5.55 22.34
N ALA A 306 12.22 -5.61 21.78
CA ALA A 306 12.99 -4.42 21.41
C ALA A 306 12.29 -3.62 20.30
N ILE A 307 11.80 -4.29 19.25
CA ILE A 307 11.09 -3.64 18.14
C ILE A 307 9.77 -3.02 18.63
N GLU A 308 9.00 -3.73 19.46
CA GLU A 308 7.74 -3.22 20.00
C GLU A 308 7.95 -1.99 20.88
N GLU A 309 8.96 -2.03 21.76
CA GLU A 309 9.28 -0.89 22.60
C GLU A 309 9.77 0.31 21.76
N TRP A 310 10.59 0.08 20.74
CA TRP A 310 10.99 1.12 19.81
C TRP A 310 9.81 1.72 19.05
N GLN A 311 8.90 0.89 18.53
CA GLN A 311 7.67 1.34 17.84
C GLN A 311 6.76 2.16 18.75
N SER A 312 6.66 1.82 20.04
CA SER A 312 5.84 2.57 21.00
C SER A 312 6.35 3.99 21.26
N ARG A 313 7.60 4.28 20.90
CA ARG A 313 8.26 5.58 21.07
C ARG A 313 8.15 6.49 19.84
N GLN A 314 7.90 5.91 18.66
CA GLN A 314 7.74 6.64 17.39
C GLN A 314 6.34 7.26 17.27
#